data_AF-A0A524NSG5-F1
#
_entry.id   AF-A0A524NSG5-F1
#
_cell.length_a   1.000
_cell.length_b   1.000
_cell.length_c   1.000
_cell.angle_alpha   90.00
_cell.angle_beta   90.00
_cell.angle_gamma   90.00
#
_symmetry.space_group_name_H-M   'P 1'
#
loop_
_entity.id
_entity.type
_entity.pdbx_description
1 polymer ?
#
loop_
_entity_poly.entity_id
_entity_poly.type
_entity_poly.pdbx_seq_one_letter_code
_entity_poly.pdbx_strand_id
1 'polypeptide(L)' 'MSHLDKRYREHYDISTVENLKTRKAKGMTEFLAEQAEKYRCLNCGEVVFVHDGKYYSFGYTTNNP' A
#
# COMPACT_ATOMS: atom_id res chain seq x y z
N MET A 1 -19.48 0.32 1.94
CA MET A 1 -18.15 -0.29 2.18
C MET A 1 -17.78 -1.35 1.15
N SER A 2 -18.70 -2.26 0.79
CA SER A 2 -18.40 -3.37 -0.15
C SER A 2 -17.96 -2.92 -1.54
N HIS A 3 -18.55 -1.87 -2.12
CA HIS A 3 -18.18 -1.38 -3.45
C HIS A 3 -16.76 -0.79 -3.52
N LEU A 4 -16.36 -0.06 -2.48
CA LEU A 4 -15.01 0.51 -2.39
C LEU A 4 -13.96 -0.61 -2.29
N ASP A 5 -14.21 -1.56 -1.40
CA ASP A 5 -13.33 -2.69 -1.16
C ASP A 5 -13.22 -3.61 -2.39
N LYS A 6 -14.34 -3.81 -3.11
CA LYS A 6 -14.35 -4.53 -4.39
C LYS A 6 -13.46 -3.84 -5.43
N ARG A 7 -13.67 -2.54 -5.67
CA ARG A 7 -12.85 -1.76 -6.61
C ARG A 7 -11.37 -1.83 -6.27
N TYR A 8 -11.03 -1.70 -4.99
CA TYR A 8 -9.64 -1.71 -4.55
C TYR A 8 -8.97 -3.07 -4.72
N ARG A 9 -9.70 -4.18 -4.52
CA ARG A 9 -9.17 -5.51 -4.85
C ARG A 9 -8.96 -5.69 -6.35
N GLU A 10 -9.95 -5.29 -7.15
CA GLU A 10 -9.92 -5.50 -8.60
C GLU A 10 -8.86 -4.66 -9.31
N HIS A 11 -8.59 -3.44 -8.85
CA HIS A 11 -7.69 -2.51 -9.53
C HIS A 11 -6.31 -2.36 -8.90
N TYR A 12 -6.18 -2.64 -7.60
CA TYR A 12 -4.96 -2.32 -6.84
C TYR A 12 -4.44 -3.50 -6.02
N ASP A 13 -5.12 -4.66 -6.06
CA ASP A 13 -4.78 -5.85 -5.26
C ASP A 13 -4.66 -5.55 -3.74
N ILE A 14 -5.48 -4.61 -3.24
CA ILE A 14 -5.55 -4.29 -1.82
C ILE A 14 -6.99 -4.34 -1.31
N SER A 15 -7.17 -4.70 -0.04
CA SER A 15 -8.47 -4.60 0.63
C SER A 15 -8.46 -3.50 1.68
N THR A 16 -9.30 -2.49 1.46
CA THR A 16 -9.49 -1.41 2.43
C THR A 16 -10.20 -1.90 3.70
N VAL A 17 -11.04 -2.94 3.59
CA VAL A 17 -11.70 -3.58 4.74
C VAL A 17 -10.69 -4.35 5.59
N GLU A 18 -9.79 -5.13 4.98
CA GLU A 18 -8.75 -5.83 5.74
C GLU A 18 -7.79 -4.83 6.40
N ASN A 19 -7.39 -3.76 5.70
CA ASN A 19 -6.59 -2.68 6.31
C ASN A 19 -7.27 -2.08 7.54
N LEU A 20 -8.59 -1.84 7.47
CA LEU A 20 -9.36 -1.32 8.61
C LEU A 20 -9.41 -2.33 9.77
N LYS A 21 -9.59 -3.63 9.49
CA LYS A 21 -9.58 -4.69 10.51
C LYS A 21 -8.23 -4.79 11.19
N THR A 22 -7.14 -4.82 10.42
CA THR A 22 -5.77 -4.89 10.95
C THR A 22 -5.46 -3.70 11.84
N ARG A 23 -5.77 -2.48 11.40
CA ARG A 23 -5.58 -1.27 12.20
C ARG A 23 -6.41 -1.28 13.49
N LYS A 24 -7.62 -1.87 13.48
CA LYS A 24 -8.43 -2.01 14.70
C LYS A 24 -7.86 -3.05 15.67
N ALA A 25 -7.24 -4.11 15.15
CA ALA A 25 -6.67 -5.19 15.96
C ALA A 25 -5.30 -4.86 16.55
N LYS A 26 -4.43 -4.21 15.76
CA LYS A 26 -3.02 -3.94 16.08
C LYS A 26 -2.73 -2.47 16.44
N GLY A 27 -3.70 -1.60 16.21
CA GLY A 27 -3.49 -0.15 16.32
C GLY A 27 -2.76 0.44 15.12
N MET A 28 -2.56 1.76 15.16
CA MET A 28 -2.03 2.51 14.01
C MET A 28 -0.54 2.27 13.78
N THR A 29 0.28 2.27 14.83
CA THR A 29 1.75 2.20 14.72
C THR A 29 2.19 0.90 14.06
N GLU A 30 1.69 -0.24 14.55
CA GLU A 30 1.99 -1.56 14.00
C GLU A 30 1.48 -1.71 12.58
N PHE A 31 0.25 -1.25 12.32
CA PHE A 31 -0.31 -1.24 10.97
C PHE A 31 0.58 -0.44 9.99
N LEU A 32 1.02 0.76 10.36
CA LEU A 32 1.87 1.59 9.50
C LEU A 32 3.24 0.94 9.25
N ALA A 33 3.85 0.30 10.26
CA ALA A 33 5.10 -0.44 10.08
C ALA A 33 4.92 -1.61 9.08
N GLU A 34 3.82 -2.36 9.20
CA GLU A 34 3.49 -3.44 8.27
C GLU A 34 3.22 -2.94 6.84
N GLN A 35 2.53 -1.80 6.68
CA GLN A 35 2.31 -1.22 5.35
C GLN A 35 3.61 -0.68 4.76
N ALA A 36 4.46 -0.03 5.56
CA ALA A 36 5.74 0.49 5.10
C ALA A 36 6.63 -0.64 4.56
N GLU A 37 6.70 -1.77 5.26
CA GLU A 37 7.43 -2.94 4.79
C GLU A 37 6.78 -3.59 3.56
N LYS A 38 5.45 -3.78 3.57
CA LYS A 38 4.71 -4.41 2.46
C LYS A 38 4.88 -3.66 1.14
N TYR A 39 4.89 -2.32 1.19
CA TYR A 39 5.01 -1.47 0.00
C TYR A 39 6.42 -0.94 -0.20
N ARG A 40 7.42 -1.48 0.51
CA ARG A 40 8.82 -1.09 0.31
C ARG A 40 9.33 -1.62 -1.02
N CYS A 41 9.84 -0.74 -1.87
CA CYS A 41 10.57 -1.15 -3.06
C CYS A 41 11.92 -1.74 -2.64
N LEU A 42 12.24 -2.96 -3.08
CA LEU A 42 13.49 -3.63 -2.74
C LEU A 42 14.72 -3.00 -3.41
N ASN A 43 14.52 -2.22 -4.49
CA ASN A 43 15.60 -1.58 -5.23
C ASN A 43 16.04 -0.25 -4.59
N CYS A 44 15.09 0.64 -4.31
CA CYS A 44 15.38 1.98 -3.79
C CYS A 44 15.03 2.19 -2.31
N GLY A 45 14.25 1.29 -1.70
CA GLY A 45 13.76 1.43 -0.33
C GLY A 45 12.58 2.38 -0.14
N GLU A 46 12.13 3.05 -1.19
CA GLU A 46 10.97 3.97 -1.16
C GLU A 46 9.64 3.22 -1.12
N VAL A 47 8.58 3.92 -0.70
CA VAL A 47 7.22 3.36 -0.68
C VAL A 47 6.60 3.40 -2.08
N VAL A 48 6.11 2.24 -2.52
CA VAL A 48 5.36 2.06 -3.77
C VAL A 48 3.90 2.46 -3.54
N PHE A 49 3.41 3.34 -4.41
CA PHE A 49 2.04 3.82 -4.39
C PHE A 49 1.09 2.77 -4.97
N VAL A 50 0.03 2.48 -4.23
CA VAL A 50 -0.94 1.42 -4.57
C VAL A 50 -1.74 1.68 -5.85
N HIS A 51 -1.83 2.93 -6.30
CA HIS A 51 -2.66 3.32 -7.43
C HIS A 51 -1.96 3.26 -8.78
N ASP A 52 -0.66 3.55 -8.80
CA ASP A 52 0.12 3.63 -10.03
C ASP A 52 1.30 2.64 -10.04
N GLY A 53 1.58 1.95 -8.93
CA GLY A 53 2.70 1.01 -8.81
C GLY A 53 4.06 1.71 -8.89
N LYS A 54 4.11 3.03 -8.68
CA LYS A 54 5.32 3.84 -8.78
C LYS A 54 5.83 4.21 -7.41
N TYR A 55 7.11 4.54 -7.34
CA TYR A 55 7.69 5.23 -6.20
C TYR A 55 8.37 6.50 -6.72
N TYR A 56 8.39 7.54 -5.89
CA TYR A 56 8.95 8.83 -6.26
C TYR A 56 10.26 9.02 -5.49
N SER A 57 11.38 8.86 -6.19
CA SER A 57 12.70 9.21 -5.66
C SER A 57 13.21 10.45 -6.41
N PHE A 58 13.55 11.50 -5.66
CA PHE A 58 14.15 12.78 -6.11
C PHE A 58 14.09 13.05 -7.63
N GLY A 59 12.90 13.40 -8.14
CA GLY A 59 12.72 13.90 -9.50
C GLY A 59 12.56 12.85 -10.61
N TYR A 60 12.53 11.56 -10.28
CA TYR A 60 12.34 10.49 -11.27
C TYR A 60 11.08 9.66 -10.98
N THR A 61 10.27 9.40 -12.01
CA THR A 61 9.17 8.44 -11.97
C THR A 61 9.67 7.10 -12.49
N THR A 62 9.84 6.13 -11.60
CA THR A 62 10.26 4.77 -11.97
C THR A 62 9.17 3.79 -11.62
N ASN A 63 8.90 2.86 -12.54
CA ASN A 63 7.99 1.75 -12.27
C ASN A 63 8.67 0.77 -11.32
N ASN A 64 7.91 0.18 -10.40
CA ASN A 64 8.37 -1.00 -9.70
C ASN A 64 8.47 -2.16 -10.72
N PRO A 65 9.60 -2.89 -10.78
CA PRO A 65 9.73 -4.06 -11.67
C PRO A 65 8.73 -5.17 -11.33
#